data_AF-B8IRT2-F1
#
_entry.id   AF-B8IRT2-F1
#
_cell.length_a   1.000
_cell.length_b   1.000
_cell.length_c   1.000
_cell.angle_alpha   90.00
_cell.angle_beta   90.00
_cell.angle_gamma   90.00
#
_symmetry.space_group_name_H-M   'P 1'
#
loop_
_entity.id
_entity.type
_entity.pdbx_description
1 polymer ?
#
loop_
_entity_poly.entity_id
_entity_poly.type
_entity_poly.pdbx_seq_one_letter_code
_entity_poly.pdbx_strand_id
1 'polypeptide(L)'
;MPRASVRIAQRPTPDLWTDDEPMTLAEAVAVFFPHGPMTLSSLRTAYRNGDLAVRHVAGKMLTTPRAIREMTKPCRAAKPSRHASTSASGPAVIPSGSFSTEALKSAQNAGQTTIAELRASLRRTSGAGTNRRSAAIHPLTS
;
A
#
# COMPACT_ATOMS: atom_id res chain seq x y z
N MET A 1 -16.02 -14.19 -6.02
CA MET A 1 -15.47 -14.44 -4.67
C MET A 1 -15.11 -15.90 -4.57
N PRO A 2 -13.92 -16.29 -4.07
CA PRO A 2 -13.62 -17.69 -3.82
C PRO A 2 -14.70 -18.25 -2.89
N ARG A 3 -15.30 -19.38 -3.25
CA ARG A 3 -16.25 -20.08 -2.37
C ARG A 3 -15.51 -20.40 -1.07
N ALA A 4 -16.08 -20.01 0.07
CA ALA A 4 -15.47 -20.25 1.37
C ALA A 4 -15.17 -21.76 1.52
N SER A 5 -13.93 -22.09 1.87
CA SER A 5 -13.53 -23.47 2.15
C SER A 5 -14.41 -24.04 3.26
N VAL A 6 -14.80 -25.32 3.15
CA VAL A 6 -15.61 -26.02 4.17
C VAL A 6 -15.00 -25.87 5.57
N ARG A 7 -13.66 -25.86 5.66
CA ARG A 7 -12.91 -25.64 6.92
C ARG A 7 -13.22 -24.29 7.57
N ILE A 8 -13.34 -23.21 6.80
CA ILE A 8 -13.63 -21.86 7.32
C ILE A 8 -15.08 -21.80 7.83
N ALA A 9 -16.02 -22.43 7.11
CA ALA A 9 -17.42 -22.48 7.52
C ALA A 9 -17.60 -23.23 8.86
N GLN A 10 -16.82 -24.30 9.07
CA GLN A 10 -16.83 -25.07 10.32
C GLN A 10 -16.05 -24.39 11.46
N ARG A 11 -15.00 -23.63 11.13
CA ARG A 11 -14.08 -23.01 12.08
C ARG A 11 -13.83 -21.54 11.72
N PRO A 12 -14.81 -20.66 11.96
CA PRO A 12 -14.75 -19.27 11.50
C PRO A 12 -13.80 -18.40 12.33
N THR A 13 -13.52 -18.77 13.58
CA THR A 13 -12.72 -17.97 14.51
C THR A 13 -11.30 -18.53 14.66
N PRO A 14 -10.29 -17.65 14.90
CA PRO A 14 -8.89 -18.07 15.07
C PRO A 14 -8.66 -19.11 16.17
N ASP A 15 -9.45 -19.08 17.24
CA ASP A 15 -9.24 -19.95 18.41
C ASP A 15 -9.62 -21.42 18.17
N LEU A 16 -10.29 -21.72 17.04
CA LEU A 16 -10.64 -23.07 16.61
C LEU A 16 -9.54 -23.73 15.76
N TRP A 17 -8.43 -23.03 15.51
CA TRP A 17 -7.30 -23.52 14.72
C TRP A 17 -6.09 -23.75 15.62
N THR A 18 -5.44 -24.90 15.49
CA THR A 18 -4.22 -25.20 16.24
C THR A 18 -3.05 -24.38 15.69
N ASP A 19 -2.15 -23.94 16.58
CA ASP A 19 -1.07 -23.01 16.24
C ASP A 19 -0.16 -23.47 15.08
N ASP A 20 0.08 -24.77 14.96
CA ASP A 20 0.91 -25.38 13.91
C ASP A 20 0.10 -26.04 12.78
N GLU A 21 -1.23 -25.86 12.75
CA GLU A 21 -2.07 -26.42 11.70
C GLU A 21 -1.81 -25.69 10.37
N PRO A 22 -1.58 -26.43 9.26
CA PRO A 22 -1.39 -25.80 7.96
C PRO A 22 -2.72 -25.21 7.43
N MET A 23 -2.66 -23.94 7.06
CA MET A 23 -3.73 -23.21 6.38
C MET A 23 -3.23 -22.47 5.15
N THR A 24 -4.09 -22.34 4.16
CA THR A 24 -3.82 -21.51 2.97
C THR A 24 -3.85 -20.03 3.34
N LEU A 25 -3.18 -19.19 2.54
CA LEU A 25 -3.24 -17.73 2.74
C LEU A 25 -4.67 -17.18 2.62
N ALA A 26 -5.53 -17.80 1.83
CA ALA A 26 -6.94 -17.39 1.71
C ALA A 26 -7.73 -17.70 2.98
N GLU A 27 -7.51 -18.88 3.59
CA GLU A 27 -8.08 -19.22 4.91
C GLU A 27 -7.57 -18.26 5.98
N ALA A 28 -6.27 -17.95 6.00
CA ALA A 28 -5.69 -17.03 6.97
C ALA A 28 -6.34 -15.64 6.92
N VAL A 29 -6.58 -15.08 5.72
CA VAL A 29 -7.29 -13.79 5.57
C VAL A 29 -8.71 -13.88 6.11
N ALA A 30 -9.46 -14.92 5.74
CA ALA A 30 -10.85 -15.06 6.15
C ALA A 30 -11.01 -15.24 7.67
N VAL A 31 -10.07 -15.93 8.31
CA VAL A 31 -10.12 -16.26 9.74
C VAL A 31 -9.55 -15.14 10.62
N PHE A 32 -8.38 -14.59 10.27
CA PHE A 32 -7.70 -13.59 11.11
C PHE A 32 -8.07 -12.14 10.77
N PHE A 33 -8.54 -11.89 9.55
CA PHE A 33 -8.81 -10.54 9.06
C PHE A 33 -10.17 -10.44 8.33
N PRO A 34 -11.29 -10.94 8.90
CA PRO A 34 -12.57 -11.03 8.20
C PRO A 34 -13.10 -9.68 7.71
N HIS A 35 -12.82 -8.61 8.46
CA HIS A 35 -13.16 -7.22 8.14
C HIS A 35 -11.92 -6.30 8.23
N GLY A 36 -10.73 -6.89 8.16
CA GLY A 36 -9.46 -6.19 8.35
C GLY A 36 -8.88 -5.62 7.05
N PRO A 37 -7.84 -4.77 7.15
CA PRO A 37 -7.15 -4.20 5.99
C PRO A 37 -6.26 -5.22 5.26
N MET A 38 -6.04 -6.40 5.85
CA MET A 38 -5.16 -7.42 5.29
C MET A 38 -5.90 -8.24 4.25
N THR A 39 -5.33 -8.28 3.04
CA THR A 39 -5.85 -9.04 1.92
C THR A 39 -4.90 -10.18 1.55
N LEU A 40 -5.32 -11.06 0.63
CA LEU A 40 -4.46 -12.12 0.10
C LEU A 40 -3.17 -11.58 -0.54
N SER A 41 -3.26 -10.43 -1.24
CA SER A 41 -2.08 -9.77 -1.81
C SER A 41 -1.18 -9.21 -0.71
N SER A 42 -1.73 -8.66 0.38
CA SER A 42 -0.96 -8.22 1.54
C SER A 42 -0.14 -9.37 2.14
N LEU A 43 -0.74 -10.55 2.35
CA LEU A 43 0.00 -11.72 2.87
C LEU A 43 1.07 -12.23 1.89
N ARG A 44 0.80 -12.19 0.59
CA ARG A 44 1.82 -12.53 -0.43
C ARG A 44 2.99 -11.55 -0.39
N THR A 45 2.73 -10.26 -0.15
CA THR A 45 3.78 -9.25 0.02
C THR A 45 4.57 -9.50 1.31
N ALA A 46 3.90 -9.76 2.44
CA ALA A 46 4.57 -10.10 3.69
C ALA A 46 5.49 -11.34 3.54
N TYR A 47 5.04 -12.37 2.83
CA TYR A 47 5.90 -13.51 2.48
C TYR A 47 7.12 -13.09 1.65
N ARG A 48 6.93 -12.28 0.59
CA ARG A 48 8.04 -11.81 -0.26
C ARG A 48 9.04 -10.95 0.49
N ASN A 49 8.59 -10.22 1.49
CA ASN A 49 9.44 -9.38 2.36
C ASN A 49 10.16 -10.20 3.43
N GLY A 50 9.77 -11.47 3.64
CA GLY A 50 10.30 -12.31 4.73
C GLY A 50 9.60 -12.12 6.08
N ASP A 51 8.53 -11.31 6.14
CA ASP A 51 7.78 -11.01 7.37
C ASP A 51 6.82 -12.15 7.76
N LEU A 52 6.44 -13.01 6.81
CA LEU A 52 5.51 -14.12 7.03
C LEU A 52 6.14 -15.47 6.66
N ALA A 53 6.18 -16.38 7.62
CA ALA A 53 6.61 -17.76 7.39
C ALA A 53 5.55 -18.52 6.56
N VAL A 54 6.00 -19.05 5.41
CA VAL A 54 5.19 -19.85 4.49
C VAL A 54 6.00 -21.06 4.02
N ARG A 55 5.34 -22.22 3.94
CA ARG A 55 5.86 -23.42 3.30
C ARG A 55 5.16 -23.65 1.96
N HIS A 56 5.93 -24.03 0.94
CA HIS A 56 5.39 -24.50 -0.33
C HIS A 56 5.22 -26.01 -0.30
N VAL A 57 4.01 -26.50 -0.53
CA VAL A 57 3.70 -27.93 -0.62
C VAL A 57 2.80 -28.16 -1.83
N ALA A 58 3.26 -28.98 -2.78
CA ALA A 58 2.53 -29.28 -4.03
C ALA A 58 2.03 -28.01 -4.77
N GLY A 59 2.88 -26.98 -4.86
CA GLY A 59 2.55 -25.71 -5.51
C GLY A 59 1.61 -24.79 -4.70
N LYS A 60 1.27 -25.16 -3.47
CA LYS A 60 0.41 -24.36 -2.58
C LYS A 60 1.24 -23.65 -1.51
N MET A 61 0.92 -22.39 -1.26
CA MET A 61 1.45 -21.60 -0.15
C MET A 61 0.63 -21.88 1.11
N LEU A 62 1.28 -22.50 2.09
CA LEU A 62 0.72 -22.81 3.40
C LEU A 62 1.42 -22.01 4.48
N THR A 63 0.65 -21.50 5.43
CA THR A 63 1.13 -20.84 6.64
C THR A 63 0.48 -21.49 7.86
N THR A 64 0.78 -20.98 9.04
CA THR A 64 0.25 -21.48 10.31
C THR A 64 -0.37 -20.31 11.10
N PRO A 65 -1.41 -20.56 11.93
CA PRO A 65 -1.94 -19.57 12.87
C PRO A 65 -0.86 -18.88 13.70
N ARG A 66 0.13 -19.64 14.18
CA ARG A 66 1.28 -19.08 14.91
C ARG A 66 2.03 -18.05 14.08
N ALA A 67 2.38 -18.37 12.84
CA ALA A 67 3.08 -17.44 11.96
C ALA A 67 2.29 -16.14 11.71
N ILE A 68 0.96 -16.22 11.58
CA ILE A 68 0.10 -15.04 11.44
C ILE A 68 0.12 -14.21 12.73
N ARG A 69 0.01 -14.84 13.90
CA ARG A 69 0.09 -14.15 15.20
C ARG A 69 1.44 -13.44 15.35
N GLU A 70 2.55 -14.12 15.08
CA GLU A 70 3.91 -13.55 15.09
C GLU A 70 4.04 -12.34 14.16
N MET A 71 3.56 -12.45 12.92
CA MET A 71 3.58 -11.35 11.94
C MET A 71 2.79 -10.12 12.41
N THR A 72 1.70 -10.32 13.17
CA THR A 72 0.87 -9.22 13.70
C THR A 72 1.34 -8.68 15.04
N LYS A 73 2.34 -9.29 15.67
CA LYS A 73 2.84 -8.79 16.95
C LYS A 73 3.33 -7.35 16.76
N PRO A 74 2.93 -6.42 17.65
CA PRO A 74 3.38 -5.05 17.53
C PRO A 74 4.90 -5.01 17.62
N CYS A 75 5.55 -4.51 16.57
CA CYS A 75 6.93 -4.06 16.69
C CYS A 75 6.95 -3.00 17.79
N ARG A 76 7.76 -3.19 18.84
CA ARG A 76 8.10 -2.07 19.73
C ARG A 76 8.58 -0.97 18.80
N ALA A 77 7.86 0.16 18.76
CA ALA A 77 8.14 1.23 17.83
C ALA A 77 9.65 1.49 17.83
N ALA A 78 10.34 1.09 16.75
CA ALA A 78 11.70 1.50 16.56
C ALA A 78 11.63 3.02 16.56
N LYS A 79 12.21 3.64 17.59
CA LYS A 79 12.34 5.10 17.70
C LYS A 79 12.68 5.59 16.30
N PRO A 80 11.90 6.52 15.70
CA PRO A 80 12.09 6.88 14.31
C PRO A 80 13.58 7.18 14.14
N SER A 81 14.26 6.30 13.39
CA SER A 81 15.59 6.57 12.92
C SER A 81 15.38 7.82 12.08
N ARG A 82 15.71 8.99 12.67
CA ARG A 82 15.81 10.22 11.89
C ARG A 82 16.75 9.82 10.77
N HIS A 83 16.23 9.69 9.56
CA HIS A 83 17.09 9.70 8.41
C HIS A 83 17.89 10.99 8.57
N ALA A 84 19.16 10.86 8.94
CA ALA A 84 20.10 11.95 8.85
C ALA A 84 20.25 12.20 7.35
N SER A 85 19.33 12.98 6.79
CA SER A 85 19.57 13.62 5.51
C SER A 85 20.66 14.64 5.79
N THR A 86 21.91 14.24 5.61
CA THR A 86 23.07 15.13 5.70
C THR A 86 23.13 15.98 4.43
N SER A 87 22.07 16.74 4.16
CA SER A 87 22.13 17.88 3.25
C SER A 87 22.37 19.10 4.11
N ALA A 88 23.58 19.19 4.68
CA ALA A 88 24.04 20.43 5.26
C ALA A 88 24.29 21.42 4.11
N SER A 89 23.34 22.35 3.87
CA SER A 89 23.68 23.62 3.23
C SER A 89 24.50 24.42 4.22
N GLY A 90 25.82 24.23 4.20
CA GLY A 90 26.75 25.13 4.86
C GLY A 90 26.66 26.53 4.22
N PRO A 91 26.72 27.63 5.01
CA PRO A 91 26.77 28.97 4.45
C PRO A 91 28.07 29.17 3.65
N ALA A 92 27.92 29.71 2.45
CA ALA A 92 29.00 29.99 1.52
C ALA A 92 30.04 30.95 2.11
N VAL A 93 31.28 30.46 2.22
CA VAL A 93 32.48 31.30 2.30
C VAL A 93 33.45 30.78 1.23
N ILE A 94 33.68 31.59 0.21
CA ILE A 94 34.80 31.48 -0.75
C ILE A 94 35.46 32.88 -0.73
N PRO A 95 36.76 33.11 -1.02
CA PRO A 95 37.58 32.29 -1.91
C PRO A 95 39.12 32.21 -1.70
N SER A 96 39.75 31.19 -2.30
CA SER A 96 40.98 31.35 -3.14
C SER A 96 41.46 30.02 -3.69
N GLY A 97 41.66 29.96 -5.01
CA GLY A 97 42.25 28.81 -5.72
C GLY A 97 41.85 28.77 -7.19
N SER A 98 42.60 29.51 -8.01
CA SER A 98 42.48 29.68 -9.46
C SER A 98 42.64 28.36 -10.25
N PHE A 99 41.74 28.10 -11.21
CA PHE A 99 42.06 27.61 -12.58
C PHE A 99 40.85 27.87 -13.50
N SER A 100 41.06 28.61 -14.61
CA SER A 100 40.11 28.84 -15.72
C SER A 100 39.85 27.53 -16.47
N THR A 101 38.68 27.24 -17.08
CA THR A 101 38.02 27.97 -18.18
C THR A 101 36.50 27.76 -18.23
N GLU A 102 35.84 28.68 -18.92
CA GLU A 102 34.40 28.88 -19.06
C GLU A 102 33.63 27.77 -19.79
N ALA A 103 32.45 27.41 -19.29
CA ALA A 103 31.33 26.95 -20.11
C ALA A 103 29.99 27.03 -19.34
N LEU A 104 29.31 28.15 -19.53
CA LEU A 104 27.87 28.24 -19.87
C LEU A 104 26.83 27.51 -18.99
N LYS A 105 26.01 28.35 -18.33
CA LYS A 105 24.55 28.21 -18.14
C LYS A 105 23.89 27.10 -18.99
N SER A 106 23.33 26.06 -18.34
CA SER A 106 22.17 25.20 -18.72
C SER A 106 22.35 23.86 -17.97
N ALA A 107 21.40 23.21 -17.29
CA ALA A 107 20.07 22.86 -17.75
C ALA A 107 19.19 22.42 -16.56
N GLN A 108 18.11 23.15 -16.28
CA GLN A 108 16.99 22.65 -15.47
C GLN A 108 15.68 22.63 -16.28
N ASN A 109 15.76 22.45 -17.59
CA ASN A 109 14.60 22.59 -18.48
C ASN A 109 14.09 21.29 -19.14
N ALA A 110 14.65 20.12 -18.82
CA ALA A 110 14.16 18.85 -19.39
C ALA A 110 13.09 18.14 -18.53
N GLY A 111 12.94 18.51 -17.25
CA GLY A 111 12.04 17.80 -16.33
C GLY A 111 10.65 18.41 -16.14
N GLN A 112 10.49 19.73 -16.37
CA GLN A 112 9.20 20.40 -16.12
C GLN A 112 8.23 20.33 -17.30
N THR A 113 8.73 20.23 -18.53
CA THR A 113 7.89 20.10 -19.73
C THR A 113 7.12 18.78 -19.72
N THR A 114 7.74 17.67 -19.29
CA THR A 114 7.11 16.35 -19.22
C THR A 114 5.92 16.33 -18.26
N ILE A 115 6.01 17.02 -17.11
CA ILE A 115 4.91 17.09 -16.12
C ILE A 115 3.74 17.93 -16.67
N ALA A 116 4.04 19.04 -17.36
CA ALA A 116 3.02 19.89 -17.96
C ALA A 116 2.29 19.18 -19.11
N GLU A 117 3.03 18.46 -19.96
CA GLU A 117 2.49 17.71 -21.09
C GLU A 117 1.66 16.50 -20.63
N LEU A 118 2.11 15.77 -19.61
CA LEU A 118 1.31 14.70 -18.98
C LEU A 118 0.00 15.24 -18.39
N ARG A 119 0.04 16.38 -17.67
CA ARG A 119 -1.18 17.01 -17.13
C ARG A 119 -2.14 17.51 -18.22
N ALA A 120 -1.63 18.00 -19.34
CA ALA A 120 -2.45 18.42 -20.48
C ALA A 120 -3.05 17.23 -21.24
N SER A 121 -2.30 16.11 -21.33
CA SER A 121 -2.72 14.89 -22.05
C SER A 121 -3.75 14.05 -21.30
N LEU A 122 -3.90 14.24 -19.98
CA LEU A 122 -5.00 13.67 -19.21
C LEU A 122 -6.30 14.36 -19.61
N ARG A 123 -6.92 13.84 -20.68
CA ARG A 123 -8.33 14.08 -20.99
C ARG A 123 -9.13 13.89 -19.71
N ARG A 124 -9.78 14.98 -19.32
CA ARG A 124 -10.74 15.12 -18.24
C ARG A 124 -11.91 14.15 -18.45
N THR A 125 -11.73 12.88 -18.09
CA THR A 125 -12.81 11.89 -18.01
C THR A 125 -13.48 12.01 -16.65
N SER A 126 -14.17 13.12 -16.43
CA SER A 126 -15.31 13.17 -15.51
C SER A 126 -16.32 14.06 -16.21
N GLY A 127 -17.29 13.42 -16.86
CA GLY A 127 -18.32 14.10 -17.62
C GLY A 127 -19.04 15.14 -16.78
N ALA A 128 -19.32 16.28 -17.40
CA ALA A 128 -20.23 17.29 -16.89
C ALA A 128 -21.59 16.63 -16.64
N GLY A 129 -21.96 16.46 -15.37
CA GLY A 129 -23.32 16.12 -14.98
C GLY A 129 -24.23 17.30 -15.29
N THR A 130 -24.79 17.33 -16.50
CA THR A 130 -25.81 18.28 -16.90
C THR A 130 -27.13 17.96 -16.19
N ASN A 131 -27.52 18.87 -15.30
CA ASN A 131 -28.88 19.31 -15.05
C ASN A 131 -29.94 18.23 -14.73
N ARG A 132 -30.19 18.01 -13.43
CA ARG A 132 -31.54 17.67 -12.97
C ARG A 132 -32.07 18.85 -12.14
N ARG A 133 -32.92 19.66 -12.78
CA ARG A 133 -33.70 20.72 -12.16
C ARG A 133 -34.42 20.17 -10.92
N SER A 134 -34.23 20.83 -9.78
CA SER A 134 -35.13 20.72 -8.63
C SER A 134 -36.53 21.16 -9.05
N ALA A 135 -37.51 20.28 -8.94
CA ALA A 135 -38.92 20.61 -9.11
C ALA A 135 -39.60 20.55 -7.74
N ALA A 136 -40.31 21.62 -7.41
CA ALA A 136 -40.94 21.90 -6.12
C ALA A 136 -42.15 20.98 -5.82
N ILE A 137 -42.37 20.75 -4.54
CA ILE A 137 -43.48 20.03 -3.93
C ILE A 137 -44.76 20.87 -4.07
N HIS A 138 -45.85 20.26 -4.56
CA HIS A 138 -47.21 20.82 -4.42
C HIS A 138 -48.13 19.76 -3.78
N PRO A 139 -48.85 20.09 -2.69
CA PRO A 139 -49.85 19.20 -2.11
C PRO A 139 -51.19 19.34 -2.86
N LEU A 140 -51.91 18.23 -3.02
CA LEU A 140 -53.32 18.26 -3.38
C LEU A 140 -54.12 17.49 -2.33
N THR A 141 -54.97 18.28 -1.67
CA THR A 141 -56.10 17.93 -0.81
C THR A 141 -57.18 17.21 -1.61
N SER A 142 -57.78 16.16 -1.02
CA SER A 142 -59.23 15.95 -0.91
C SER A 142 -59.52 14.77 0.02
#